data_AF-A0AAW1XZC0-F1
#
_entry.id   AF-A0AAW1XZC0-F1
#
_cell.length_a   1.000
_cell.length_b   1.000
_cell.length_c   1.000
_cell.angle_alpha   90.00
_cell.angle_beta   90.00
_cell.angle_gamma   90.00
#
_symmetry.space_group_name_H-M   'P 1'
#
loop_
_entity.id
_entity.type
_entity.pdbx_description
1 polymer ?
#
loop_
_entity_poly.entity_id
_entity_poly.type
_entity_poly.pdbx_seq_one_letter_code
_entity_poly.pdbx_strand_id
1 'polypeptide(L)'
;MLVPPYIAGYSGDVKKEITGEGDRWDQGYDVTARFLDYCTSLKDGFVAELNNELKTGYSVNYFSDILGRNADQLWADYKAKYSKPAQGQPIALFCTS
;
A
#
# COMPACT_ATOMS: atom_id res chain seq x y z
N MET A 1 -10.09 21.21 -20.24
CA MET A 1 -8.73 20.66 -20.08
C MET A 1 -8.46 20.65 -18.59
N LEU A 2 -8.72 19.54 -17.90
CA LEU A 2 -8.60 19.46 -16.45
C LEU A 2 -7.26 18.83 -16.12
N VAL A 3 -6.36 19.67 -15.61
CA VAL A 3 -5.15 19.24 -14.91
C VAL A 3 -5.61 18.87 -13.50
N PRO A 4 -5.61 17.60 -13.07
CA PRO A 4 -5.99 17.28 -11.70
C PRO A 4 -4.95 17.84 -10.74
N PRO A 5 -5.36 18.52 -9.65
CA PRO A 5 -4.46 19.23 -8.77
C PRO A 5 -3.71 18.22 -7.91
N TYR A 6 -2.48 17.93 -8.32
CA TYR A 6 -1.47 17.49 -7.38
C TYR A 6 -1.25 18.65 -6.38
N ILE A 7 -1.03 18.32 -5.10
CA ILE A 7 -0.74 19.24 -3.98
C ILE A 7 -1.98 19.89 -3.32
N ALA A 8 -2.56 19.21 -2.32
CA ALA A 8 -2.94 19.77 -1.01
C ALA A 8 -3.88 18.77 -0.28
N GLY A 9 -3.35 17.81 0.48
CA GLY A 9 -4.26 16.95 1.26
C GLY A 9 -3.73 15.67 1.88
N TYR A 10 -2.44 15.53 2.19
CA TYR A 10 -1.99 14.44 3.06
C TYR A 10 -2.37 14.73 4.53
N SER A 11 -3.67 14.73 4.83
CA SER A 11 -4.15 14.55 6.21
C SER A 11 -4.14 13.05 6.51
N GLY A 12 -3.64 12.65 7.68
CA GLY A 12 -3.45 11.23 8.04
C GLY A 12 -4.70 10.36 7.93
N ASP A 13 -5.88 10.98 8.02
CA ASP A 13 -7.19 10.33 7.93
C ASP A 13 -7.52 9.88 6.49
N VAL A 14 -7.11 10.66 5.49
CA VAL A 14 -7.26 10.29 4.08
C VAL A 14 -6.38 9.09 3.78
N LYS A 15 -5.12 9.04 4.25
CA LYS A 15 -4.28 7.82 4.07
C LYS A 15 -4.99 6.57 4.60
N LYS A 16 -5.71 6.67 5.74
CA LYS A 16 -6.45 5.55 6.34
C LYS A 16 -7.70 5.14 5.57
N GLU A 17 -8.44 6.09 4.99
CA GLU A 17 -9.70 5.81 4.29
C GLU A 17 -9.55 5.16 2.92
N ILE A 18 -8.38 5.20 2.30
CA ILE A 18 -8.17 4.70 0.92
C ILE A 18 -7.01 3.68 0.83
N THR A 19 -6.38 3.33 1.96
CA THR A 19 -5.49 2.15 2.03
C THR A 19 -6.30 0.85 1.91
N GLY A 20 -5.73 -0.16 1.26
CA GLY A 20 -6.39 -1.45 1.08
C GLY A 20 -7.34 -1.51 -0.12
N GLU A 21 -7.40 -0.46 -0.96
CA GLU A 21 -8.17 -0.44 -2.20
C GLU A 21 -7.41 -1.08 -3.37
N GLY A 22 -8.15 -1.53 -4.39
CA GLY A 22 -7.62 -2.20 -5.58
C GLY A 22 -7.55 -3.73 -5.48
N ASP A 23 -7.47 -4.36 -6.64
CA ASP A 23 -7.43 -5.82 -6.80
C ASP A 23 -5.98 -6.32 -6.86
N ARG A 24 -5.11 -5.56 -7.52
CA ARG A 24 -3.67 -5.83 -7.63
C ARG A 24 -2.84 -4.61 -7.28
N TRP A 25 -1.65 -4.86 -6.76
CA TRP A 25 -0.71 -3.81 -6.37
C TRP A 25 -0.14 -3.02 -7.57
N ASP A 26 -0.16 -3.58 -8.78
CA ASP A 26 0.39 -3.04 -10.03
C ASP A 26 -0.67 -2.46 -10.99
N GLN A 27 -1.94 -2.39 -10.57
CA GLN A 27 -3.05 -2.00 -11.47
C GLN A 27 -3.16 -0.50 -11.77
N GLY A 28 -2.40 0.33 -11.06
CA GLY A 28 -2.49 1.78 -11.20
C GLY A 28 -1.56 2.51 -10.24
N TYR A 29 -1.13 3.70 -10.66
CA TYR A 29 -0.10 4.48 -9.97
C TYR A 29 -0.44 4.74 -8.50
N ASP A 30 -1.69 5.12 -8.20
CA ASP A 30 -2.13 5.45 -6.84
C ASP A 30 -2.10 4.22 -5.91
N VAL A 31 -2.50 3.05 -6.42
CA VAL A 31 -2.51 1.78 -5.66
C VAL A 31 -1.07 1.34 -5.40
N THR A 32 -0.22 1.39 -6.42
CA THR A 32 1.20 1.05 -6.30
C THR A 32 1.91 1.98 -5.30
N ALA A 33 1.67 3.28 -5.35
CA ALA A 33 2.31 4.24 -4.44
C ALA A 33 2.00 3.92 -2.96
N ARG A 34 0.75 3.56 -2.63
CA ARG A 34 0.39 3.18 -1.25
C ARG A 34 0.95 1.83 -0.83
N PHE A 35 1.03 0.89 -1.75
CA PHE A 35 1.66 -0.39 -1.48
C PHE A 35 3.16 -0.23 -1.18
N LEU A 36 3.88 0.59 -1.95
CA LEU A 36 5.29 0.87 -1.72
C LEU A 36 5.53 1.65 -0.40
N ASP A 37 4.61 2.55 -0.02
CA ASP A 37 4.63 3.21 1.29
C ASP A 37 4.53 2.18 2.44
N TYR A 38 3.68 1.17 2.29
CA TYR A 38 3.63 0.04 3.22
C TYR A 38 4.92 -0.77 3.25
N CYS A 39 5.50 -1.11 2.09
CA CYS A 39 6.79 -1.80 2.02
C CYS A 39 7.91 -1.03 2.74
N THR A 40 7.91 0.30 2.62
CA THR A 40 8.84 1.17 3.34
C THR A 40 8.66 1.10 4.85
N SER A 41 7.42 0.95 5.34
CA SER A 41 7.16 0.75 6.77
C SER A 41 7.65 -0.60 7.31
N LEU A 42 7.93 -1.58 6.44
CA LEU A 42 8.46 -2.89 6.83
C LEU A 42 10.00 -2.91 6.91
N LYS A 43 10.66 -2.09 6.08
CA LYS A 43 12.12 -1.95 6.03
C LYS A 43 12.47 -0.51 5.69
N ASP A 44 13.07 0.18 6.65
CA ASP A 44 13.65 1.49 6.41
C ASP A 44 14.66 1.42 5.25
N GLY A 45 14.54 2.34 4.30
CA GLY A 45 15.39 2.36 3.11
C GLY A 45 14.93 1.46 1.95
N PHE A 46 13.78 0.77 2.04
CA PHE A 46 13.23 -0.04 0.96
C PHE A 46 13.20 0.67 -0.40
N VAL A 47 12.70 1.91 -0.46
CA VAL A 47 12.63 2.69 -1.71
C VAL A 47 14.01 2.97 -2.30
N ALA A 48 15.02 3.17 -1.45
CA ALA A 48 16.38 3.42 -1.90
C ALA A 48 17.01 2.14 -2.49
N GLU A 49 16.80 0.99 -1.85
CA GLU A 49 17.23 -0.31 -2.38
C GLU A 49 16.50 -0.64 -3.69
N LEU A 50 15.17 -0.47 -3.73
CA LEU A 50 14.38 -0.67 -4.94
C LEU A 50 14.86 0.24 -6.08
N ASN A 51 15.10 1.53 -5.82
CA ASN A 51 15.62 2.46 -6.82
C ASN A 51 17.02 2.07 -7.33
N ASN A 52 17.83 1.39 -6.53
CA ASN A 52 19.13 0.89 -6.99
C ASN A 52 18.96 -0.29 -7.96
N GLU A 53 18.06 -1.22 -7.66
CA GLU A 53 17.75 -2.35 -8.53
C GLU A 53 17.14 -1.90 -9.87
N LEU A 54 16.23 -0.93 -9.83
CA LEU A 54 15.55 -0.36 -11.02
C LEU A 54 16.49 0.27 -12.05
N LYS A 55 17.75 0.59 -11.69
CA LYS A 55 18.76 1.12 -12.64
C LYS A 55 19.08 0.14 -13.77
N THR A 56 18.92 -1.15 -13.53
CA THR A 56 19.34 -2.21 -14.46
C THR A 56 18.16 -2.85 -15.20
N GLY A 57 16.93 -2.54 -14.78
CA GLY A 57 15.71 -3.13 -15.30
C GLY A 57 14.68 -3.27 -14.18
N TYR A 58 13.45 -3.61 -14.55
CA TYR A 58 12.39 -3.91 -13.58
C TYR A 58 12.21 -5.42 -13.44
N SER A 59 12.20 -5.92 -12.20
CA SER A 59 11.85 -7.29 -11.86
C SER A 59 10.97 -7.33 -10.60
N VAL A 60 9.93 -8.16 -10.62
CA VAL A 60 9.07 -8.37 -9.44
C VAL A 60 9.81 -9.11 -8.31
N ASN A 61 10.92 -9.76 -8.61
CA ASN A 61 11.71 -10.48 -7.61
C ASN A 61 12.46 -9.54 -6.64
N TYR A 62 12.61 -8.25 -6.97
CA TYR A 62 13.23 -7.30 -6.05
C TYR A 62 12.49 -7.19 -4.72
N PHE A 63 11.18 -7.41 -4.70
CA PHE A 63 10.43 -7.49 -3.44
C PHE A 63 10.92 -8.65 -2.57
N SER A 64 11.11 -9.84 -3.15
CA SER A 64 11.66 -10.99 -2.42
C SER A 64 13.12 -10.79 -2.04
N ASP A 65 13.91 -10.15 -2.88
CA ASP A 65 15.34 -9.92 -2.61
C ASP A 65 15.55 -8.92 -1.46
N ILE A 66 14.71 -7.87 -1.39
CA ILE A 66 14.83 -6.78 -0.41
C ILE A 66 14.11 -7.12 0.92
N LEU A 67 12.92 -7.72 0.84
CA LEU A 67 12.01 -7.94 1.98
C LEU A 67 11.86 -9.42 2.38
N GLY A 68 12.48 -10.35 1.65
CA GLY A 68 12.37 -11.79 1.90
C GLY A 68 11.00 -12.39 1.57
N ARG A 69 10.09 -11.62 0.97
CA ARG A 69 8.72 -12.03 0.59
C ARG A 69 8.38 -11.52 -0.79
N ASN A 70 7.65 -12.31 -1.57
CA ASN A 70 7.23 -11.89 -2.90
C ASN A 70 6.13 -10.81 -2.83
N ALA A 71 5.92 -10.11 -3.95
CA ALA A 71 4.97 -9.01 -4.05
C ALA A 71 3.53 -9.45 -3.69
N ASP A 72 3.12 -10.67 -4.04
CA ASP A 72 1.77 -11.17 -3.76
C ASP A 72 1.53 -11.41 -2.26
N GLN A 73 2.52 -11.95 -1.55
CA GLN A 73 2.48 -12.10 -0.09
C GLN A 73 2.40 -10.75 0.61
N LEU A 74 3.26 -9.82 0.19
CA LEU A 74 3.26 -8.46 0.73
C LEU A 74 1.94 -7.74 0.44
N TRP A 75 1.35 -7.96 -0.73
CA TRP A 75 0.05 -7.42 -1.11
C TRP A 75 -1.07 -7.99 -0.25
N ALA A 76 -1.07 -9.30 0.00
CA ALA A 76 -2.01 -9.94 0.91
C ALA A 76 -1.91 -9.36 2.33
N ASP A 77 -0.69 -9.15 2.84
CA ASP A 77 -0.46 -8.55 4.15
C ASP A 77 -0.92 -7.08 4.19
N TYR A 78 -0.66 -6.31 3.13
CA TYR A 78 -1.16 -4.96 2.96
C TYR A 78 -2.69 -4.93 3.02
N LYS A 79 -3.34 -5.80 2.25
CA LYS A 79 -4.80 -5.94 2.25
C LYS A 79 -5.31 -6.35 3.63
N ALA A 80 -4.65 -7.28 4.33
CA ALA A 80 -5.06 -7.67 5.68
C ALA A 80 -4.94 -6.51 6.68
N LYS A 81 -3.86 -5.72 6.62
CA LYS A 81 -3.62 -4.57 7.50
C LYS A 81 -4.62 -3.44 7.29
N TYR A 82 -5.03 -3.20 6.05
CA TYR A 82 -5.84 -2.05 5.67
C TYR A 82 -7.24 -2.40 5.15
N SER A 83 -7.65 -3.67 5.24
CA SER A 83 -9.01 -4.08 4.90
C SER A 83 -9.99 -3.26 5.73
N LYS A 84 -10.86 -2.52 5.05
CA LYS A 84 -12.03 -1.91 5.69
C LYS A 84 -12.87 -3.06 6.25
N PRO A 85 -13.33 -3.01 7.52
CA PRO A 85 -14.41 -3.90 7.93
C PRO A 85 -15.59 -3.65 6.98
N ALA A 86 -16.18 -4.73 6.46
CA ALA A 86 -17.23 -4.66 5.45
C ALA A 86 -18.30 -3.62 5.84
N GLN A 87 -18.51 -2.59 5.00
CA GLN A 87 -19.64 -1.67 5.16
C GLN A 87 -20.92 -2.49 5.07
N GLY A 88 -21.57 -2.73 6.22
CA GLY A 88 -22.77 -3.56 6.32
C GLY A 88 -22.89 -4.39 7.61
N GLN A 89 -21.86 -4.46 8.46
CA GLN A 89 -22.05 -4.95 9.82
C GLN A 89 -22.81 -3.88 10.64
N PRO A 90 -23.99 -4.17 11.21
CA PRO A 90 -24.57 -3.25 12.19
C PRO A 90 -23.55 -3.05 13.30
N ILE A 91 -23.40 -1.80 13.74
CA ILE A 91 -22.70 -1.39 14.95
C ILE A 91 -23.32 -2.09 16.16
N ALA A 92 -23.05 -3.38 16.33
CA ALA A 92 -23.23 -4.09 17.58
C ALA A 92 -22.11 -3.59 18.50
N LEU A 93 -22.38 -2.43 19.10
CA LEU A 93 -22.04 -2.04 20.45
C LEU A 93 -20.90 -2.88 21.05
N PHE A 94 -19.67 -2.38 20.94
CA PHE A 94 -18.62 -2.73 21.89
C PHE A 94 -19.04 -2.21 23.27
N CYS A 95 -20.01 -2.89 23.88
CA CYS A 95 -20.23 -2.84 25.31
C CYS A 95 -19.05 -3.56 25.96
N THR A 96 -18.18 -2.75 26.53
CA THR A 96 -17.28 -3.11 27.62
C THR A 96 -17.98 -3.98 28.65
N SER A 97 -17.35 -5.10 29.02
CA SER A 97 -17.47 -5.68 30.37
C SER A 97 -16.08 -6.08 30.84
#